data_AF-A0A2G9UGM8-F1
#
_entry.id   AF-A0A2G9UGM8-F1
#
_cell.length_a   1.000
_cell.length_b   1.000
_cell.length_c   1.000
_cell.angle_alpha   90.00
_cell.angle_beta   90.00
_cell.angle_gamma   90.00
#
_symmetry.space_group_name_H-M   'P 1'
#
loop_
_entity.id
_entity.type
_entity.pdbx_description
1 polymer ?
#
loop_
_entity_poly.entity_id
_entity_poly.type
_entity_poly.pdbx_seq_one_letter_code
_entity_poly.pdbx_strand_id
1 'polypeptide(L)' 'MHDAYSAFKCHTIMNCTKTCPKHLNPAKAIGEIKSLLTGMRTKPAPEPAKFEKLPVEA' A
#
# COMPACT_ATOMS: atom_id res chain seq x y z
N MET A 1 11.42 -13.13 10.51
CA MET A 1 10.35 -14.12 10.25
C MET A 1 9.52 -13.59 9.09
N HIS A 2 9.90 -13.91 7.85
CA HIS A 2 9.11 -13.58 6.66
C HIS A 2 8.15 -14.74 6.39
N ASP A 3 6.95 -14.69 6.97
CA ASP A 3 5.90 -15.66 6.68
C ASP A 3 5.40 -15.40 5.25
N ALA A 4 5.73 -16.33 4.35
CA ALA A 4 5.39 -16.33 2.93
C ALA A 4 3.88 -16.20 2.64
N TYR A 5 3.03 -16.31 3.67
CA TYR A 5 1.58 -16.27 3.60
C TYR A 5 0.98 -15.01 4.25
N SER A 6 1.78 -14.08 4.80
CA SER A 6 1.28 -12.93 5.58
C SER A 6 0.24 -12.09 4.83
N ALA A 7 0.56 -11.64 3.61
CA ALA A 7 -0.38 -10.90 2.77
C ALA A 7 -1.49 -11.78 2.18
N PHE A 8 -1.26 -13.09 2.05
CA PHE A 8 -2.19 -14.06 1.46
C PHE A 8 -3.29 -14.52 2.43
N LYS A 9 -3.13 -14.32 3.75
CA LYS A 9 -4.21 -14.51 4.75
C LYS A 9 -5.42 -13.58 4.55
N CYS A 10 -5.29 -12.54 3.74
CA CYS A 10 -6.42 -11.70 3.35
C CYS A 10 -7.34 -12.44 2.37
N HIS A 11 -8.55 -12.78 2.78
CA HIS A 11 -9.57 -13.43 1.94
C HIS A 11 -10.57 -12.46 1.30
N THR A 12 -10.21 -11.18 1.20
CA THR A 12 -11.02 -10.17 0.50
C THR A 12 -12.43 -10.00 1.09
N ILE A 13 -12.58 -10.16 2.41
CA ILE A 13 -13.85 -9.97 3.15
C ILE A 13 -14.28 -8.49 3.18
N MET A 14 -13.33 -7.57 2.98
CA MET A 14 -13.55 -6.10 2.89
C MET A 14 -14.01 -5.40 4.18
N ASN A 15 -14.07 -6.08 5.33
CA ASN A 15 -14.40 -5.45 6.61
C ASN A 15 -13.43 -4.32 6.99
N CYS A 16 -12.15 -4.46 6.65
CA CYS A 16 -11.12 -3.45 6.90
C CYS A 16 -11.40 -2.12 6.19
N THR A 17 -11.94 -2.14 4.97
CA THR A 17 -12.31 -0.93 4.23
C THR A 17 -13.59 -0.31 4.78
N LYS A 18 -14.59 -1.12 5.15
CA LYS A 18 -15.85 -0.63 5.71
C LYS A 18 -15.68 0.05 7.07
N THR A 19 -14.81 -0.50 7.92
CA THR A 19 -14.62 0.00 9.30
C THR A 19 -13.63 1.16 9.40
N CYS A 20 -12.91 1.49 8.33
CA CYS A 20 -11.81 2.44 8.44
C CYS A 20 -12.32 3.85 8.80
N PRO A 21 -12.00 4.39 9.99
CA PRO A 21 -12.50 5.70 10.42
C PRO A 21 -11.86 6.86 9.65
N LYS A 22 -10.78 6.60 8.92
CA LYS A 22 -10.08 7.56 8.07
C LYS A 22 -10.52 7.49 6.61
N HIS A 23 -11.56 6.71 6.30
CA HIS A 23 -12.05 6.50 4.93
C HIS A 23 -10.98 6.01 3.96
N LEU A 24 -9.99 5.26 4.47
CA LEU A 24 -8.96 4.63 3.64
C LEU A 24 -9.44 3.29 3.12
N ASN A 25 -8.78 2.80 2.07
CA ASN A 25 -9.06 1.50 1.49
C ASN A 25 -7.89 0.52 1.67
N PRO A 26 -7.73 -0.09 2.86
CA PRO A 26 -6.67 -1.06 3.12
C PRO A 26 -6.79 -2.31 2.23
N ALA A 27 -8.01 -2.74 1.87
CA ALA A 27 -8.18 -3.90 1.01
C ALA A 27 -7.58 -3.69 -0.40
N LYS A 28 -7.72 -2.47 -0.95
CA LYS A 28 -7.09 -2.10 -2.22
C LYS A 28 -5.57 -2.19 -2.13
N ALA A 29 -4.97 -1.62 -1.10
CA ALA A 29 -3.52 -1.66 -0.89
C ALA A 29 -2.99 -3.11 -0.73
N ILE A 30 -3.70 -3.97 -0.01
CA ILE A 30 -3.34 -5.39 0.11
C ILE A 30 -3.41 -6.10 -1.26
N GLY A 31 -4.40 -5.76 -2.09
CA GLY A 31 -4.49 -6.27 -3.47
C GLY A 31 -3.29 -5.85 -4.33
N GLU A 32 -2.86 -4.59 -4.23
CA GLU A 32 -1.67 -4.09 -4.89
C GLU A 32 -0.41 -4.83 -4.42
N ILE A 33 -0.25 -5.04 -3.11
CA ILE A 33 0.86 -5.82 -2.54
C ILE A 33 0.84 -7.25 -3.09
N LYS A 34 -0.31 -7.92 -3.12
CA LYS A 34 -0.42 -9.27 -3.71
C LYS A 34 0.01 -9.28 -5.18
N SER A 35 -0.41 -8.29 -5.98
CA SER A 35 0.00 -8.19 -7.39
C SER A 35 1.52 -7.99 -7.55
N LEU A 36 2.15 -7.24 -6.64
CA LEU A 36 3.61 -7.07 -6.63
C LEU A 36 4.32 -8.38 -6.24
N LEU A 37 3.79 -9.11 -5.26
CA LEU A 37 4.35 -10.38 -4.81
C LEU A 37 4.20 -11.53 -5.82
N THR A 38 3.11 -11.55 -6.60
CA THR A 38 2.89 -12.55 -7.66
C THR A 38 3.56 -12.20 -8.98
N GLY A 39 4.26 -11.06 -9.06
CA GLY A 39 4.90 -10.60 -10.31
C GLY A 39 3.92 -10.10 -11.37
N MET A 40 2.63 -9.93 -11.04
CA MET A 40 1.64 -9.33 -11.94
C MET A 40 1.90 -7.83 -12.15
N ARG A 41 2.56 -7.16 -11.20
CA ARG A 41 2.97 -5.76 -11.29
C ARG A 41 4.38 -5.58 -10.76
N THR A 42 5.09 -4.58 -11.27
CA THR A 42 6.40 -4.15 -10.77
C THR A 42 6.25 -2.84 -10.00
N LYS A 43 7.09 -2.66 -8.97
CA LYS A 43 7.11 -1.40 -8.22
C LYS A 43 7.72 -0.31 -9.12
N PRO A 44 7.02 0.82 -9.35
CA PRO A 44 7.60 1.92 -10.12
C PRO A 44 8.81 2.50 -9.37
N ALA A 45 9.73 3.10 -10.13
CA ALA A 45 10.85 3.82 -9.55
C ALA A 45 10.32 4.91 -8.59
N PRO A 46 10.98 5.13 -7.43
CA PRO A 46 10.58 6.19 -6.52
C PRO A 46 10.70 7.53 -7.26
N GLU A 47 9.59 8.26 -7.38
CA GLU A 47 9.64 9.64 -7.82
C GLU A 47 10.43 10.45 -6.78
N PRO A 48 11.33 11.35 -7.20
CA PRO A 48 12.09 12.17 -6.26
C PRO A 48 11.11 12.94 -5.37
N ALA A 49 11.32 12.86 -4.05
CA ALA A 49 10.44 13.48 -3.08
C ALA A 49 10.33 14.98 -3.35
N LYS A 50 9.10 15.48 -3.52
CA LYS A 50 8.79 16.91 -3.82
C LYS A 50 9.04 17.85 -2.63
N PHE A 51 9.95 17.49 -1.71
CA PHE A 51 10.28 18.28 -0.52
C PHE A 51 11.28 19.42 -0.81
N GLU A 52 11.96 19.40 -1.96
CA GLU A 52 13.02 20.37 -2.30
C GLU A 52 12.53 21.79 -2.64
N LYS A 53 11.24 22.11 -2.45
CA LYS A 53 10.68 23.44 -2.80
C LYS A 53 9.82 24.08 -1.72
N LEU A 54 9.94 23.67 -0.46
CA LEU A 54 9.39 24.53 0.60
C LEU A 54 10.42 25.64 0.85
N PRO A 55 10.13 26.91 0.49
CA PRO A 55 10.96 28.00 0.93
C PRO A 55 10.87 28.02 2.46
N VAL A 56 11.98 27.67 3.10
CA VAL A 56 12.18 27.92 4.52
C VAL A 56 12.39 29.43 4.62
N GLU A 57 11.30 30.20 4.54
CA GLU A 57 11.31 31.61 4.88
C GLU A 57 11.51 31.72 6.39
N ALA A 58 12.66 32.30 6.74
CA ALA A 58 13.14 32.54 8.10
C ALA A 58 12.35 33.65 8.80
#